data_AF-A0A2A2KT71-F1
#
_entry.id   AF-A0A2A2KT71-F1
#
_cell.length_a   1.000
_cell.length_b   1.000
_cell.length_c   1.000
_cell.angle_alpha   90.00
_cell.angle_beta   90.00
_cell.angle_gamma   90.00
#
_symmetry.space_group_name_H-M   'P 1'
#
loop_
_entity.id
_entity.type
_entity.pdbx_description
1 polymer ?
#
loop_
_entity_poly.entity_id
_entity_poly.type
_entity_poly.pdbx_seq_one_letter_code
_entity_poly.pdbx_strand_id
1 'polypeptide(L)'
;MLPEIQAALLKCRLFHEYAEEHRMRTITDQNCQTNNYCVLARYKDPNTKKKQGYSMGCDQVDCIWMREKIRYFTTTKGNLTCIKNADYGRDGEICCCNGYDYCNEFGVNTEFFQVKIEKH
;
A
#
# COMPACT_ATOMS: atom_id res chain seq x y z
N MET A 1 -22.55 -33.87 4.90
CA MET A 1 -22.12 -32.47 5.02
C MET A 1 -20.62 -32.44 4.76
N LEU A 2 -20.19 -31.95 3.60
CA LEU A 2 -18.77 -31.72 3.31
C LEU A 2 -18.33 -30.50 4.14
N PRO A 3 -17.16 -30.52 4.79
CA PRO A 3 -16.68 -29.35 5.51
C PRO A 3 -16.48 -28.22 4.49
N GLU A 4 -17.10 -27.07 4.76
CA GLU A 4 -16.83 -25.85 4.02
C GLU A 4 -15.32 -25.60 4.12
N ILE A 5 -14.62 -25.70 2.99
CA ILE A 5 -13.22 -25.31 2.91
C ILE A 5 -13.22 -23.80 3.17
N GLN A 6 -12.98 -23.44 4.43
CA GLN A 6 -12.79 -22.06 4.83
C GLN A 6 -11.52 -21.60 4.13
N ALA A 7 -11.67 -20.92 2.99
CA ALA A 7 -10.54 -20.37 2.26
C ALA A 7 -9.72 -19.53 3.25
N ALA A 8 -8.44 -19.87 3.41
CA ALA A 8 -7.57 -19.17 4.35
C ALA A 8 -7.52 -17.69 3.94
N LEU A 9 -7.96 -16.79 4.83
CA LEU A 9 -7.91 -15.36 4.59
C LEU A 9 -6.45 -14.91 4.52
N LEU A 10 -6.11 -14.14 3.49
CA LEU A 10 -4.82 -13.50 3.32
C LEU A 10 -4.60 -12.49 4.45
N LYS A 11 -3.51 -12.63 5.20
CA LYS A 11 -3.11 -11.64 6.22
C LYS A 11 -2.27 -10.56 5.56
N CYS A 12 -2.53 -9.30 5.89
CA CYS A 12 -1.78 -8.16 5.40
C CYS A 12 -1.32 -7.28 6.55
N ARG A 13 -0.22 -6.56 6.34
CA ARG A 13 0.23 -5.52 7.26
C ARG A 13 -0.72 -4.32 7.19
N LEU A 14 -1.17 -3.83 8.34
CA LEU A 14 -1.94 -2.60 8.48
C LEU A 14 -1.06 -1.57 9.20
N PHE A 15 -0.62 -0.56 8.45
CA PHE A 15 0.25 0.47 8.99
C PHE A 15 0.11 1.74 8.17
N HIS A 16 0.08 2.87 8.84
CA HIS A 16 -0.01 4.15 8.17
C HIS A 16 1.07 5.06 8.73
N GLU A 17 1.85 5.67 7.85
CA GLU A 17 2.76 6.75 8.22
C GLU A 17 2.78 7.76 7.09
N TYR A 18 1.99 8.81 7.24
CA TYR A 18 1.92 9.88 6.26
C TYR A 18 1.71 11.24 6.92
N ALA A 19 2.23 12.28 6.29
CA ALA A 19 1.94 13.68 6.62
C ALA A 19 0.80 14.17 5.75
N GLU A 20 -0.15 14.90 6.32
CA GLU A 20 -1.20 15.62 5.61
C GLU A 20 -1.39 16.99 6.26
N GLU A 21 -1.36 18.06 5.47
CA GLU A 21 -1.37 19.44 6.00
C GLU A 21 -0.28 19.70 7.08
N HIS A 22 0.90 19.11 6.91
CA HIS A 22 2.03 19.15 7.86
C HIS A 22 1.78 18.44 9.20
N ARG A 23 0.71 17.66 9.33
CA ARG A 23 0.44 16.83 10.52
C ARG A 23 0.73 15.38 10.20
N MET A 24 1.54 14.74 11.05
CA MET A 24 1.81 13.30 10.96
C MET A 24 0.59 12.51 11.41
N ARG A 25 0.20 11.53 10.61
CA ARG A 25 -0.79 10.49 10.94
C ARG A 25 -0.05 9.16 10.99
N THR A 26 -0.15 8.50 12.14
CA THR A 26 0.41 7.17 12.35
C THR A 26 -0.66 6.26 12.91
N ILE A 27 -0.83 5.10 12.29
CA ILE A 27 -1.55 3.99 12.88
C ILE A 27 -0.50 2.93 13.18
N THR A 28 -0.38 2.59 14.45
CA THR A 28 0.60 1.62 14.93
C THR A 28 0.32 0.26 14.30
N ASP A 29 1.42 -0.41 13.98
CA ASP A 29 1.50 -1.78 13.46
C ASP A 29 0.36 -2.71 13.93
N GLN A 30 -0.51 -3.06 13.00
CA GLN A 30 -1.56 -4.07 13.14
C GLN A 30 -1.58 -5.00 11.92
N ASN A 31 -2.46 -5.99 11.97
CA ASN A 31 -2.73 -6.87 10.86
C ASN A 31 -4.20 -6.80 10.46
N CYS A 32 -4.50 -6.97 9.19
CA CYS A 32 -5.86 -7.16 8.67
C CYS A 32 -5.93 -8.47 7.88
N GLN A 33 -7.16 -8.95 7.63
CA GLN A 33 -7.42 -10.17 6.86
C GLN A 33 -8.36 -9.87 5.69
N THR A 34 -8.09 -10.45 4.53
CA THR A 34 -8.86 -10.22 3.31
C THR A 34 -8.91 -11.45 2.41
N ASN A 35 -9.92 -11.50 1.54
CA ASN A 35 -10.01 -12.45 0.42
C ASN A 35 -9.50 -11.85 -0.90
N ASN A 36 -9.00 -10.61 -0.86
CA ASN A 36 -8.65 -9.85 -2.06
C ASN A 36 -7.15 -9.55 -2.08
N TYR A 37 -6.75 -8.32 -1.74
CA TYR A 37 -5.38 -7.86 -1.92
C TYR A 37 -4.83 -7.21 -0.66
N CYS A 38 -3.55 -7.47 -0.39
CA CYS A 38 -2.75 -6.58 0.44
C CYS A 38 -2.28 -5.40 -0.40
N VAL A 39 -2.29 -4.21 0.20
CA VAL A 39 -1.95 -2.97 -0.49
C VAL A 39 -0.80 -2.22 0.17
N LEU A 40 -0.06 -1.50 -0.65
CA LEU A 40 0.88 -0.45 -0.26
C LEU A 40 0.62 0.78 -1.13
N ALA A 41 -0.01 1.79 -0.55
CA ALA A 41 -0.14 3.12 -1.12
C ALA A 41 1.09 3.95 -0.77
N ARG A 42 1.75 4.55 -1.76
CA ARG A 42 2.81 5.54 -1.55
C ARG A 42 2.29 6.91 -1.97
N TYR A 43 2.18 7.82 -1.01
CA TYR A 43 1.75 9.19 -1.25
C TYR A 43 2.95 10.07 -1.56
N LYS A 44 2.92 10.72 -2.74
CA LYS A 44 3.97 11.64 -3.16
C LYS A 44 3.41 12.71 -4.10
N ASP A 45 3.58 13.96 -3.71
CA ASP A 45 3.16 15.10 -4.52
C ASP A 45 4.14 16.27 -4.36
N PRO A 46 4.46 17.04 -5.42
CA PRO A 46 5.25 18.25 -5.30
C PRO A 46 4.65 19.30 -4.33
N ASN A 47 3.33 19.31 -4.15
CA ASN A 47 2.67 20.12 -3.14
C ASN A 47 2.72 19.42 -1.78
N THR A 48 3.59 19.91 -0.90
CA THR A 48 3.81 19.38 0.45
C THR A 48 2.60 19.48 1.38
N LYS A 49 1.55 20.23 1.01
CA LYS A 49 0.28 20.27 1.75
C LYS A 49 -0.55 19.00 1.56
N LYS A 50 -0.36 18.28 0.45
CA LYS A 50 -1.02 17.00 0.19
C LYS A 50 -0.34 15.86 0.96
N LYS A 51 -0.97 14.69 0.97
CA LYS A 51 -0.44 13.49 1.62
C LYS A 51 0.98 13.15 1.14
N GLN A 52 1.88 12.89 2.08
CA GLN A 52 3.26 12.41 1.82
C GLN A 52 3.56 11.23 2.73
N GLY A 53 4.11 10.14 2.22
CA GLY A 53 4.44 8.95 3.02
C GLY A 53 3.80 7.70 2.45
N TYR A 54 3.27 6.81 3.30
CA TYR A 54 2.67 5.56 2.83
C TYR A 54 1.59 5.00 3.74
N SER A 55 0.84 4.06 3.21
CA SER A 55 -0.17 3.27 3.94
C SER A 55 -0.19 1.85 3.42
N MET A 56 -0.33 0.91 4.33
CA MET A 56 -0.44 -0.52 4.09
C MET A 56 -1.76 -1.02 4.67
N GLY A 57 -2.40 -1.96 4.00
CA GLY A 57 -3.63 -2.55 4.51
C GLY A 57 -4.22 -3.63 3.61
N CYS A 58 -5.52 -3.87 3.83
CA CYS A 58 -6.34 -4.77 3.05
C CYS A 58 -7.29 -3.93 2.21
N ASP A 59 -7.24 -4.09 0.90
CA ASP A 59 -8.15 -3.40 0.00
C ASP A 59 -8.66 -4.33 -1.12
N GLN A 60 -9.82 -4.00 -1.66
CA GLN A 60 -10.40 -4.64 -2.82
C GLN A 60 -10.57 -3.65 -3.97
N VAL A 61 -11.00 -2.43 -3.68
CA VAL A 61 -11.39 -1.42 -4.66
C VAL A 61 -10.14 -0.88 -5.34
N ASP A 62 -9.13 -0.51 -4.56
CA ASP A 62 -7.90 0.10 -5.05
C ASP A 62 -7.04 -0.86 -5.89
N CYS A 63 -7.34 -2.16 -5.85
CA CYS A 63 -6.63 -3.22 -6.58
C CYS A 63 -7.50 -3.99 -7.58
N ILE A 64 -8.74 -3.53 -7.82
CA ILE A 64 -9.68 -4.25 -8.73
C ILE A 64 -9.11 -4.36 -10.16
N TRP A 65 -8.30 -3.39 -10.56
CA TRP A 65 -7.57 -3.36 -11.83
C TRP A 65 -6.60 -4.54 -12.02
N MET A 66 -6.19 -5.23 -10.95
CA MET A 66 -5.40 -6.47 -11.09
C MET A 66 -6.22 -7.62 -11.69
N ARG A 67 -7.56 -7.59 -11.55
CA ARG A 67 -8.47 -8.58 -12.16
C ARG A 67 -8.93 -8.14 -13.53
N GLU A 68 -9.13 -6.84 -13.70
CA GLU A 68 -9.57 -6.27 -14.96
C GLU A 68 -8.39 -6.32 -15.96
N LYS A 69 -8.62 -6.85 -17.17
CA LYS A 69 -7.59 -6.90 -18.23
C LYS A 69 -7.32 -5.53 -18.85
N ILE A 70 -7.45 -4.47 -18.07
CA ILE A 70 -7.22 -3.09 -18.49
C ILE A 70 -5.70 -2.89 -18.53
N ARG A 71 -5.21 -2.33 -19.64
CA ARG A 71 -3.80 -2.03 -19.84
C ARG A 71 -3.39 -0.80 -19.03
N TYR A 72 -3.19 -0.98 -17.73
CA TYR A 72 -2.45 -0.02 -16.93
C TYR A 72 -0.95 -0.18 -17.20
N PHE A 73 -0.22 0.92 -17.22
CA PHE A 73 1.24 0.87 -17.14
C PHE A 73 1.63 0.47 -15.72
N THR A 74 1.88 -0.82 -15.53
CA THR A 74 2.28 -1.39 -14.25
C THR A 74 3.80 -1.45 -14.12
N THR A 75 4.28 -1.37 -12.89
CA THR A 75 5.67 -1.70 -12.54
C THR A 75 5.66 -2.77 -11.47
N THR A 76 6.58 -3.73 -11.55
CA THR A 76 6.73 -4.75 -10.52
C THR A 76 7.85 -4.34 -9.55
N LYS A 77 7.55 -4.35 -8.25
CA LYS A 77 8.51 -3.99 -7.18
C LYS A 77 8.51 -5.12 -6.16
N GLY A 78 9.47 -6.05 -6.30
CA GLY A 78 9.43 -7.31 -5.56
C GLY A 78 8.17 -8.11 -5.93
N ASN A 79 7.33 -8.41 -4.95
CA ASN A 79 6.08 -9.16 -5.15
C ASN A 79 4.84 -8.26 -5.30
N LEU A 80 5.04 -6.95 -5.39
CA LEU A 80 3.98 -5.98 -5.60
C LEU A 80 3.88 -5.60 -7.08
N THR A 81 2.66 -5.54 -7.58
CA THR A 81 2.35 -4.87 -8.86
C THR A 81 1.84 -3.48 -8.56
N CYS A 82 2.47 -2.45 -9.12
CA CYS A 82 2.23 -1.05 -8.80
C CYS A 82 1.75 -0.26 -10.01
N ILE A 83 0.81 0.65 -9.81
CA ILE A 83 0.41 1.66 -10.81
C ILE A 83 0.58 3.05 -10.23
N LYS A 84 0.97 4.00 -11.07
CA LYS A 84 0.87 5.42 -10.70
C LYS A 84 -0.61 5.82 -10.70
N ASN A 85 -1.04 6.51 -9.65
CA ASN A 85 -2.39 7.04 -9.56
C ASN A 85 -2.36 8.40 -8.84
N ALA A 86 -2.98 9.41 -9.47
CA ALA A 86 -3.04 10.78 -8.99
C ALA A 86 -3.82 10.95 -7.67
N ASP A 87 -4.68 9.99 -7.32
CA ASP A 87 -5.38 9.96 -6.03
C ASP A 87 -4.40 9.89 -4.84
N TYR A 88 -3.20 9.31 -5.06
CA TYR A 88 -2.12 9.25 -4.08
C TYR A 88 -1.09 10.38 -4.26
N GLY A 89 -1.39 11.36 -5.10
CA GLY A 89 -0.50 12.47 -5.45
C GLY A 89 0.10 12.33 -6.85
N ARG A 90 0.64 13.43 -7.38
CA ARG A 90 1.18 13.49 -8.76
C ARG A 90 2.22 12.41 -9.07
N ASP A 91 3.04 12.05 -8.09
CA ASP A 91 4.05 10.99 -8.17
C ASP A 91 3.69 9.77 -7.31
N GLY A 92 2.44 9.73 -6.83
CA GLY A 92 1.91 8.67 -6.00
C GLY A 92 1.62 7.41 -6.78
N GLU A 93 1.57 6.30 -6.06
CA GLU A 93 1.29 4.99 -6.61
C GLU A 93 0.59 4.09 -5.60
N ILE A 94 -0.15 3.13 -6.13
CA ILE A 94 -0.75 2.03 -5.37
C ILE A 94 -0.15 0.73 -5.85
N CYS A 95 0.26 -0.09 -4.89
CA CYS A 95 0.88 -1.39 -5.09
C CYS A 95 0.01 -2.47 -4.46
N CYS A 96 -0.19 -3.57 -5.18
CA CYS A 96 -1.11 -4.64 -4.80
C CYS A 96 -0.44 -6.01 -4.92
N CYS A 97 -0.81 -6.93 -4.03
CA CYS A 97 -0.39 -8.34 -4.05
C CYS A 97 -1.45 -9.22 -3.37
N ASN A 98 -1.51 -10.51 -3.72
CA ASN A 98 -2.46 -11.47 -3.14
C ASN A 98 -1.92 -12.91 -3.02
N GLY A 99 -0.62 -13.12 -3.20
CA GLY A 99 -0.04 -14.46 -3.32
C GLY A 99 0.31 -15.15 -1.99
N TYR A 100 0.55 -14.39 -0.92
CA TYR A 100 0.99 -14.90 0.37
C TYR A 100 0.88 -13.83 1.47
N ASP A 101 0.80 -14.25 2.73
CA ASP A 101 0.64 -13.35 3.89
C ASP A 101 1.76 -12.29 3.97
N TYR A 102 1.39 -11.06 4.34
CA TYR A 102 2.28 -9.91 4.53
C TYR A 102 3.05 -9.49 3.27
N CYS A 103 2.53 -9.81 2.08
CA CYS A 103 3.19 -9.47 0.82
C CYS A 103 3.34 -7.95 0.58
N ASN A 104 2.64 -7.10 1.34
CA ASN A 104 2.74 -5.64 1.25
C ASN A 104 3.91 -5.00 2.01
N GLU A 105 4.74 -5.78 2.72
CA GLU A 105 5.91 -5.25 3.45
C GLU A 105 7.12 -4.99 2.55
N PHE A 106 7.25 -5.72 1.44
CA PHE A 106 8.44 -5.73 0.55
C PHE A 106 8.70 -4.41 -0.18
N GLY A 107 7.77 -3.46 -0.13
CA GLY A 107 7.87 -2.18 -0.84
C GLY A 107 8.29 -1.00 0.02
N VAL A 108 8.45 -1.13 1.33
CA VAL A 108 8.84 0.00 2.16
C VAL A 108 10.37 0.18 2.04
N ASN A 109 10.82 0.86 0.98
CA ASN A 109 12.21 1.26 0.89
C ASN A 109 12.46 2.29 2.00
N THR A 110 13.35 1.95 2.92
CA THR A 110 13.65 2.69 4.14
C THR A 110 14.24 4.09 3.89
N GLU A 111 14.48 4.48 2.64
CA GLU A 111 14.98 5.81 2.27
C GLU A 111 13.98 6.94 2.56
N PHE A 112 12.67 6.68 2.62
CA PHE A 112 11.71 7.68 3.12
C PHE A 112 11.93 8.05 4.60
N PHE A 113 12.63 7.18 5.37
CA PHE A 113 12.97 7.46 6.75
C PHE A 113 14.20 8.37 6.91
N GLN A 114 15.02 8.58 5.87
CA GLN A 114 16.23 9.39 6.00
C GLN A 114 15.98 10.90 6.05
N VAL A 115 14.77 11.39 5.73
CA VAL A 115 14.45 12.82 5.83
C VAL A 115 14.20 13.26 7.29
N LYS A 116 14.25 12.34 8.27
CA LYS A 116 14.03 12.66 9.70
C LYS A 116 15.29 12.73 10.57
N ILE A 117 16.51 12.60 10.03
CA ILE A 117 17.76 12.73 10.81
C ILE A 117 18.75 13.69 10.15
N GLU A 118 18.29 14.87 9.75
CA GLU A 118 19.16 16.04 9.65
C GLU A 118 18.43 17.22 10.32
N LYS A 119 18.41 17.22 11.64
CA LYS A 119 18.17 18.44 12.42
C LYS A 119 19.53 19.11 12.64
N HIS A 120 19.59 20.39 12.30
CA HIS A 120 20.59 21.37 12.71
C HIS A 120 21.00 21.23 14.18
#